data_AF-A0A5N5NIR6-F1
#
_entry.id   AF-A0A5N5NIR6-F1
#
_cell.length_a   1.000
_cell.length_b   1.000
_cell.length_c   1.000
_cell.angle_alpha   90.00
_cell.angle_beta   90.00
_cell.angle_gamma   90.00
#
_symmetry.space_group_name_H-M   'P 1'
#
loop_
_entity.id
_entity.type
_entity.pdbx_description
1 polymer ?
#
loop_
_entity_poly.entity_id
_entity_poly.type
_entity_poly.pdbx_seq_one_letter_code
_entity_poly.pdbx_strand_id
1 'polypeptide(L)'
;CEKRLSTRSSLATHKRIYTEKKPFGYNIYGKRFYRGFHLITYRRIYTREKPFEYDICKIRVSDPSNLTSHKRIHTREKPFECDICKKRFSQSRSRTKHKQREHKGYRFQLITNK
;
A
#
# COMPACT_ATOMS: atom_id res chain seq x y z
N CYS A 1 -21.51 -0.40 -3.39
CA CYS A 1 -20.82 -1.47 -4.16
C CYS A 1 -21.02 -2.80 -3.45
N GLU A 2 -20.77 -3.92 -4.12
CA GLU A 2 -20.96 -5.28 -3.60
C GLU A 2 -19.72 -5.83 -2.85
N LYS A 3 -18.91 -4.95 -2.28
CA LYS A 3 -17.66 -5.35 -1.62
C LYS A 3 -17.96 -6.07 -0.31
N ARG A 4 -17.69 -7.38 -0.27
CA ARG A 4 -17.77 -8.19 0.95
C ARG A 4 -16.61 -7.84 1.88
N LEU A 5 -16.93 -7.47 3.12
CA LEU A 5 -15.98 -7.07 4.16
C LEU A 5 -16.17 -7.97 5.37
N SER A 6 -15.07 -8.53 5.88
CA SER A 6 -15.08 -9.56 6.92
C SER A 6 -15.33 -9.04 8.33
N THR A 7 -15.30 -7.71 8.54
CA THR A 7 -15.45 -7.13 9.88
C THR A 7 -16.37 -5.91 9.88
N ARG A 8 -17.08 -5.70 10.99
CA ARG A 8 -17.94 -4.52 11.19
C ARG A 8 -17.16 -3.20 11.12
N SER A 9 -15.94 -3.16 11.67
CA SER A 9 -15.07 -1.98 11.66
C SER A 9 -14.58 -1.62 10.24
N SER A 10 -14.27 -2.64 9.43
CA SER A 10 -13.91 -2.42 8.02
C SER A 10 -15.10 -1.94 7.20
N LEU A 11 -16.31 -2.48 7.45
CA LEU A 11 -17.54 -2.00 6.84
C LEU A 11 -17.86 -0.55 7.20
N ALA A 12 -17.81 -0.20 8.49
CA ALA A 12 -18.03 1.16 8.96
C ALA A 12 -17.07 2.17 8.30
N THR A 13 -15.80 1.80 8.19
CA THR A 13 -14.79 2.61 7.52
C THR A 13 -15.02 2.71 6.01
N HIS A 14 -15.45 1.62 5.36
CA HIS A 14 -15.75 1.59 3.93
C HIS A 14 -16.96 2.47 3.58
N LYS A 15 -18.02 2.45 4.40
CA LYS A 15 -19.21 3.29 4.22
C LYS A 15 -18.87 4.78 4.17
N ARG A 16 -17.80 5.22 4.86
CA ARG A 16 -17.34 6.62 4.84
C ARG A 16 -16.97 7.13 3.45
N ILE A 17 -16.60 6.24 2.53
CA ILE A 17 -16.26 6.61 1.14
C ILE A 17 -17.49 7.18 0.43
N TYR A 18 -18.65 6.54 0.63
CA TYR A 18 -19.91 6.98 0.01
C TYR A 18 -20.47 8.25 0.63
N THR A 19 -20.27 8.43 1.94
CA THR A 19 -20.75 9.62 2.65
C THR A 19 -19.72 10.75 2.66
N GLU A 20 -18.57 10.57 2.02
CA GLU A 20 -17.40 11.47 2.04
C GLU A 20 -16.91 11.88 3.44
N LYS A 21 -17.27 11.12 4.48
CA LYS A 21 -16.98 11.47 5.87
C LYS A 21 -15.52 11.18 6.19
N LYS A 22 -14.70 12.24 6.28
CA LYS A 22 -13.27 12.16 6.68
C LYS A 22 -13.09 12.68 8.13
N PRO A 23 -13.31 11.85 9.17
CA PRO A 23 -13.33 12.34 10.55
C PRO A 23 -11.96 12.77 11.09
N PHE A 24 -10.87 12.26 10.51
CA PHE A 24 -9.52 12.52 11.01
C PHE A 24 -8.88 13.68 10.23
N GLY A 25 -8.63 14.82 10.89
CA GLY A 25 -8.04 16.01 10.26
C GLY A 25 -6.68 16.38 10.85
N TYR A 26 -5.84 17.03 10.03
CA TYR A 26 -4.62 17.71 10.48
C TYR A 26 -4.78 19.22 10.26
N ASN A 27 -4.84 19.97 11.37
CA ASN A 27 -5.35 21.35 11.37
C ASN A 27 -4.51 22.31 10.50
N ILE A 28 -3.19 22.19 10.51
CA ILE A 28 -2.32 23.18 9.86
C ILE A 28 -2.40 23.22 8.31
N TYR A 29 -3.03 22.24 7.66
CA TYR A 29 -3.14 22.20 6.19
C TYR A 29 -4.54 21.76 5.68
N GLY A 30 -5.55 21.70 6.55
CA GLY A 30 -6.91 21.32 6.18
C GLY A 30 -7.08 19.88 5.63
N LYS A 31 -6.04 19.05 5.64
CA LYS A 31 -6.11 17.70 5.06
C LYS A 31 -6.81 16.72 6.00
N ARG A 32 -7.76 15.95 5.45
CA ARG A 32 -8.59 14.99 6.19
C ARG A 32 -8.54 13.58 5.61
N PHE A 33 -8.75 12.58 6.46
CA PHE A 33 -8.65 11.15 6.15
C PHE A 33 -9.84 10.33 6.65
N TYR A 34 -10.15 9.26 5.92
CA TYR A 34 -11.17 8.26 6.31
C TYR A 34 -10.73 7.37 7.47
N ARG A 35 -9.42 7.23 7.71
CA ARG A 35 -8.81 6.33 8.69
C ARG A 35 -7.76 7.08 9.51
N GLY A 36 -7.72 6.82 10.82
CA GLY A 36 -6.82 7.51 11.74
C GLY A 36 -5.34 7.23 11.47
N PHE A 37 -4.98 5.99 11.12
CA PHE A 37 -3.58 5.67 10.83
C PHE A 37 -3.02 6.44 9.62
N HIS A 38 -3.85 6.83 8.64
CA HIS A 38 -3.41 7.68 7.54
C HIS A 38 -3.07 9.10 8.00
N LEU A 39 -3.78 9.64 9.00
CA LEU A 39 -3.44 10.92 9.61
C LEU A 39 -2.09 10.83 10.31
N ILE A 40 -1.85 9.76 11.06
CA ILE A 40 -0.58 9.54 11.79
C ILE A 40 0.59 9.44 10.81
N THR A 41 0.48 8.62 9.76
CA THR A 41 1.56 8.49 8.76
C THR A 41 1.76 9.78 7.97
N TYR A 42 0.68 10.52 7.67
CA TYR A 42 0.77 11.83 7.04
C TYR A 42 1.51 12.86 7.90
N ARG A 43 1.23 12.93 9.21
CA ARG A 43 1.93 13.83 10.14
C ARG A 43 3.44 13.62 10.12
N ARG A 44 3.89 12.36 10.09
CA ARG A 44 5.32 12.00 10.02
C ARG A 44 6.06 12.54 8.79
N ILE A 45 5.34 12.81 7.70
CA ILE A 45 5.94 13.43 6.51
C ILE A 45 6.39 14.87 6.83
N TYR A 46 5.64 15.59 7.65
CA TYR A 46 5.94 16.98 8.03
C TYR A 46 6.93 17.05 9.18
N THR A 47 6.72 16.27 10.23
CA THR A 47 7.66 16.25 11.37
C THR A 47 8.97 15.55 11.04
N ARG A 48 9.06 14.91 9.86
CA ARG A 48 10.20 14.09 9.42
C ARG A 48 10.52 12.93 10.36
N GLU A 49 9.57 12.55 11.21
CA GLU A 49 9.69 11.41 12.11
C GLU A 49 9.85 10.10 11.33
N LYS A 50 10.87 9.33 11.70
CA LYS A 50 11.17 8.01 11.15
C LYS A 50 11.31 7.00 12.29
N PRO A 51 10.19 6.60 12.94
CA PRO A 51 10.23 5.82 14.17
C PRO A 51 10.62 4.35 13.95
N PHE A 52 10.64 3.88 12.71
CA PHE A 52 10.95 2.48 12.42
C PHE A 52 12.40 2.37 11.95
N GLU A 53 13.22 1.71 12.77
CA GLU A 53 14.62 1.42 12.48
C GLU A 53 14.81 -0.04 12.05
N TYR A 54 15.75 -0.31 11.15
CA TYR A 54 16.29 -1.64 10.93
C TYR A 54 17.69 -1.73 11.52
N ASP A 55 17.89 -2.61 12.49
CA ASP A 55 19.13 -2.63 13.27
C ASP A 55 20.39 -2.98 12.48
N ILE A 56 20.26 -3.79 11.42
CA ILE A 56 21.43 -4.28 10.67
C ILE A 56 22.13 -3.16 9.89
N CYS A 57 21.37 -2.31 9.20
CA CYS A 57 21.94 -1.22 8.38
C CYS A 57 21.57 0.18 8.89
N LYS A 58 20.92 0.25 10.05
CA LYS A 58 20.51 1.48 10.73
C LYS A 58 19.65 2.42 9.89
N ILE A 59 18.97 1.90 8.86
CA ILE A 59 18.00 2.69 8.11
C ILE A 59 16.79 3.01 8.99
N ARG A 60 16.34 4.26 8.91
CA ARG A 60 15.10 4.72 9.55
C ARG A 60 14.07 5.08 8.50
N VAL A 61 12.81 4.69 8.71
CA VAL A 61 11.67 5.01 7.81
C VAL A 61 10.43 5.42 8.60
N SER A 62 9.52 6.13 7.93
CA SER A 62 8.29 6.67 8.53
C SER A 62 7.08 5.71 8.52
N ASP A 63 7.16 4.63 7.72
CA ASP A 63 6.10 3.63 7.51
C ASP A 63 6.65 2.21 7.71
N PRO A 64 6.01 1.36 8.52
CA PRO A 64 6.49 0.00 8.78
C PRO A 64 6.47 -0.90 7.54
N SER A 65 5.61 -0.63 6.57
CA SER A 65 5.53 -1.36 5.30
C SER A 65 6.77 -1.11 4.45
N ASN A 66 7.33 0.11 4.53
CA ASN A 66 8.59 0.45 3.87
C ASN A 66 9.75 -0.29 4.53
N LEU A 67 9.76 -0.42 5.87
CA LEU A 67 10.78 -1.18 6.59
C LEU A 67 10.75 -2.66 6.18
N THR A 68 9.56 -3.25 6.14
CA THR A 68 9.35 -4.64 5.70
C THR A 68 9.83 -4.86 4.27
N SER A 69 9.55 -3.91 3.38
CA SER A 69 10.03 -3.98 1.99
C SER A 69 11.54 -3.80 1.88
N HIS A 70 12.13 -2.94 2.74
CA HIS A 70 13.58 -2.72 2.80
C HIS A 70 14.32 -3.98 3.25
N LYS A 71 13.81 -4.72 4.25
CA LYS A 71 14.41 -5.98 4.72
C LYS A 71 14.69 -6.97 3.58
N ARG A 72 13.85 -6.98 2.54
CA ARG A 72 14.01 -7.84 1.35
C ARG A 72 15.25 -7.54 0.50
N ILE A 73 15.87 -6.37 0.65
CA ILE A 73 17.14 -6.06 0.00
C ILE A 73 18.25 -6.95 0.58
N HIS A 74 18.19 -7.24 1.88
CA HIS A 74 19.14 -8.10 2.57
C HIS A 74 18.85 -9.58 2.34
N THR A 75 17.58 -10.01 2.42
CA THR A 75 17.21 -11.43 2.24
C THR A 75 17.10 -11.85 0.78
N ARG A 76 17.14 -10.88 -0.16
CA ARG A 76 16.90 -11.09 -1.60
C ARG A 76 15.53 -11.72 -1.92
N GLU A 77 14.59 -11.71 -0.98
CA GLU A 77 13.24 -12.22 -1.18
C GLU A 77 12.50 -11.48 -2.30
N LYS A 78 11.90 -12.27 -3.20
CA LYS A 78 11.05 -11.78 -4.30
C LYS A 78 9.68 -12.46 -4.25
N PRO A 79 8.80 -12.04 -3.33
CA PRO A 79 7.50 -12.71 -3.13
C PRO A 79 6.48 -12.39 -4.22
N PHE A 80 6.70 -11.35 -5.03
CA PHE A 80 5.74 -10.93 -6.04
C PHE A 80 6.10 -11.47 -7.41
N GLU A 81 5.38 -12.48 -7.87
CA GLU A 81 5.52 -13.05 -9.20
C GLU A 81 4.61 -12.36 -10.22
N CYS A 82 5.13 -12.11 -11.42
CA CYS A 82 4.33 -11.77 -12.60
C CYS A 82 3.58 -13.02 -13.08
N ASP A 83 2.27 -12.94 -13.13
CA ASP A 83 1.40 -14.04 -13.55
C ASP A 83 1.55 -14.41 -15.03
N ILE A 84 2.10 -13.51 -15.85
CA ILE A 84 2.28 -13.69 -17.29
C ILE A 84 3.65 -14.32 -17.60
N CYS A 85 4.74 -13.70 -17.17
CA CYS A 85 6.11 -14.15 -17.52
C CYS A 85 6.88 -14.78 -16.36
N LYS A 86 6.24 -15.00 -15.20
CA LYS A 86 6.84 -15.62 -13.99
C LYS A 86 8.04 -14.89 -13.39
N LYS A 87 8.38 -13.70 -13.90
CA LYS A 87 9.41 -12.83 -13.32
C LYS A 87 9.03 -12.40 -11.90
N ARG A 88 9.96 -12.53 -10.96
CA ARG A 88 9.74 -12.22 -9.53
C ARG A 88 10.32 -10.86 -9.13
N PHE A 89 9.65 -10.19 -8.20
CA PHE A 89 9.96 -8.85 -7.71
C PHE A 89 9.92 -8.80 -6.17
N SER A 90 10.75 -7.94 -5.58
CA SER A 90 10.77 -7.68 -4.13
C SER A 90 9.63 -6.76 -3.66
N GLN A 91 9.01 -6.01 -4.59
CA GLN A 91 7.91 -5.08 -4.33
C GLN A 91 6.75 -5.28 -5.31
N SER A 92 5.52 -5.21 -4.81
CA SER A 92 4.30 -5.36 -5.62
C SER A 92 4.18 -4.27 -6.68
N ARG A 93 4.53 -3.02 -6.33
CA ARG A 93 4.54 -1.88 -7.24
C ARG A 93 5.48 -2.11 -8.43
N SER A 94 6.65 -2.70 -8.20
CA SER A 94 7.60 -3.02 -9.26
C SER A 94 7.04 -4.06 -10.22
N ARG A 95 6.41 -5.13 -9.70
CA ARG A 95 5.68 -6.10 -10.51
C ARG A 95 4.56 -5.45 -11.33
N THR A 96 3.75 -4.58 -10.70
CA THR A 96 2.65 -3.89 -11.39
C THR A 96 3.17 -3.01 -12.52
N LYS A 97 4.23 -2.21 -12.28
CA LYS A 97 4.87 -1.39 -13.32
C LYS A 97 5.41 -2.25 -14.45
N HIS A 98 6.08 -3.36 -14.14
CA HIS A 98 6.53 -4.31 -15.13
C HIS A 98 5.35 -4.84 -15.97
N LYS A 99 4.27 -5.30 -15.35
CA LYS A 99 3.07 -5.78 -16.06
C LYS A 99 2.46 -4.70 -16.96
N GLN A 100 2.44 -3.45 -16.50
CA GLN A 100 1.93 -2.31 -17.27
C GLN A 100 2.84 -1.87 -18.41
N ARG A 101 4.13 -2.20 -18.40
CA ARG A 101 5.09 -1.80 -19.44
C ARG A 101 5.30 -2.91 -20.46
N GLU A 102 5.53 -4.12 -19.96
CA GLU A 102 5.93 -5.28 -20.78
C GLU A 102 4.74 -6.14 -21.21
N HIS A 103 3.58 -6.01 -20.55
CA HIS A 103 2.40 -6.83 -20.80
C HIS A 103 1.12 -6.01 -20.99
N LYS A 104 1.25 -4.78 -21.50
CA LYS A 104 0.11 -3.98 -21.97
C LYS A 104 -0.70 -4.81 -22.97
N GLY A 105 -1.99 -5.07 -22.68
CA GLY A 105 -2.88 -5.85 -23.55
C GLY A 105 -3.29 -7.22 -23.00
N TYR A 106 -2.52 -7.85 -22.10
CA TYR A 106 -2.84 -9.18 -21.55
C TYR A 106 -4.02 -9.21 -20.57
N ARG A 107 -4.67 -8.06 -20.32
CA ARG A 107 -5.83 -7.97 -19.43
C ARG A 107 -7.13 -8.48 -20.07
N PHE A 108 -7.13 -8.74 -21.38
CA PHE A 108 -8.32 -9.20 -22.12
C PHE A 108 -8.50 -10.73 -22.17
N GLN A 109 -7.47 -11.54 -21.88
CA GLN A 109 -7.57 -13.01 -22.01
C GLN A 109 -8.00 -13.75 -20.73
N LEU A 110 -8.19 -13.04 -19.61
CA LEU A 110 -8.57 -13.65 -18.33
C LEU A 110 -10.05 -13.41 -17.94
N ILE A 111 -10.85 -12.82 -18.83
CA ILE A 111 -12.29 -12.56 -18.58
C ILE A 111 -13.20 -13.33 -19.58
N THR A 112 -12.66 -14.01 -20.60
CA THR A 112 -13.48 -14.75 -21.60
C THR A 112 -13.54 -16.27 -21.38
N ASN A 113 -13.24 -16.77 -20.18
CA ASN A 113 -13.48 -18.17 -19.83
C ASN A 113 -14.19 -18.28 -18.47
N LYS A 114 -15.47 -17.96 -18.47
CA LYS A 114 -16.52 -18.65 -17.69
C LYS A 114 -17.91 -18.17 -18.13
#